data_AF-A0A1T4WME8-F1
#
_entry.id   AF-A0A1T4WME8-F1
#
_cell.length_a   1.000
_cell.length_b   1.000
_cell.length_c   1.000
_cell.angle_alpha   90.00
_cell.angle_beta   90.00
_cell.angle_gamma   90.00
#
_symmetry.space_group_name_H-M   'P 1'
#
loop_
_entity.id
_entity.type
_entity.pdbx_description
1 polymer ?
#
loop_
_entity_poly.entity_id
_entity_poly.type
_entity_poly.pdbx_seq_one_letter_code
_entity_poly.pdbx_strand_id
1 'polypeptide(L)'
;MKKKVLDAMQQFSKGMFVPILILPIAGLLIALGNVLTNVKLAALLPFMKNPIIYGFGKMLSGSLVSILTNLGLIFCVGLSIGLAKEKKSHAAFTAILSYARYVKSRFTTL
;
A
#
# COMPACT_ATOMS: atom_id res chain seq x y z
N MET A 1 28.63 12.80 -17.63
CA MET A 1 28.16 12.44 -16.27
C MET A 1 26.69 12.83 -16.03
N LYS A 2 26.27 14.08 -16.32
CA LYS A 2 24.88 14.55 -16.10
C LYS A 2 23.79 13.66 -16.70
N LYS A 3 23.97 13.14 -17.92
CA LYS A 3 23.01 12.23 -18.58
C LYS A 3 22.74 10.94 -17.79
N LYS A 4 23.76 10.28 -17.23
CA LYS A 4 23.58 9.03 -16.47
C LYS A 4 22.80 9.23 -15.17
N VAL A 5 23.02 10.36 -14.49
CA VAL A 5 22.29 10.72 -13.27
C VAL A 5 20.83 11.04 -13.59
N LEU A 6 20.59 11.84 -14.63
CA LEU A 6 19.23 12.14 -15.12
C LEU A 6 18.47 10.86 -15.48
N ASP A 7 19.11 9.93 -16.18
CA ASP A 7 18.49 8.68 -16.62
C ASP A 7 18.15 7.76 -15.42
N ALA A 8 19.04 7.69 -14.42
CA ALA A 8 18.77 6.98 -13.16
C ALA A 8 17.60 7.60 -12.37
N MET A 9 17.53 8.93 -12.29
CA MET A 9 16.42 9.64 -11.62
C MET A 9 15.08 9.42 -12.35
N GLN A 10 15.11 9.37 -13.68
CA GLN A 10 13.91 9.07 -14.48
C GLN A 10 13.44 7.63 -14.25
N GLN A 11 14.34 6.65 -14.20
CA GLN A 11 13.99 5.26 -13.91
C GLN A 11 13.42 5.10 -12.49
N PHE A 12 14.01 5.78 -11.50
CA PHE A 12 13.50 5.83 -10.14
C PHE A 12 12.09 6.41 -10.08
N SER A 13 11.87 7.57 -10.71
CA SER A 13 10.54 8.22 -10.74
C SER A 13 9.50 7.35 -11.44
N LYS A 14 9.86 6.65 -12.53
CA LYS A 14 8.97 5.68 -13.19
C LYS A 14 8.67 4.48 -12.30
N GLY A 15 9.65 3.98 -11.56
CA GLY A 15 9.48 2.87 -10.62
C GLY A 15 8.55 3.22 -9.44
N MET A 16 8.56 4.46 -8.96
CA MET A 16 7.67 4.94 -7.90
C MET A 16 6.21 5.07 -8.33
N PHE A 17 5.92 5.16 -9.63
CA PHE A 17 4.55 5.38 -10.10
C PHE A 17 3.59 4.26 -9.70
N VAL A 18 4.05 3.00 -9.76
CA VAL A 18 3.25 1.81 -9.45
C VAL A 18 2.71 1.83 -8.01
N PRO A 19 3.54 1.96 -6.96
CA PRO A 19 3.04 2.04 -5.59
C PRO A 19 2.22 3.33 -5.32
N ILE A 20 2.55 4.46 -5.96
CA ILE A 20 1.82 5.72 -5.75
C ILE A 20 0.37 5.61 -6.25
N LEU A 21 0.13 4.93 -7.37
CA LEU A 21 -1.22 4.80 -7.95
C LEU A 21 -2.20 4.07 -7.03
N ILE A 22 -1.71 3.23 -6.10
CA ILE A 22 -2.57 2.45 -5.21
C ILE A 22 -3.12 3.27 -4.05
N LEU A 23 -2.43 4.34 -3.64
CA LEU A 23 -2.85 5.24 -2.54
C LEU A 23 -4.21 5.89 -2.78
N PRO A 24 -4.47 6.58 -3.90
CA PRO A 24 -5.74 7.25 -4.12
C PRO A 24 -6.90 6.26 -4.20
N ILE A 25 -6.72 5.11 -4.85
CA ILE A 25 -7.75 4.07 -4.94
C ILE A 25 -8.06 3.51 -3.55
N ALA A 26 -7.03 3.17 -2.77
CA ALA A 26 -7.21 2.69 -1.40
C ALA A 26 -7.88 3.73 -0.50
N GLY A 27 -7.48 5.00 -0.61
CA GLY A 27 -8.06 6.09 0.18
C GLY A 27 -9.55 6.31 -0.11
N LEU A 28 -9.94 6.33 -1.40
CA LEU A 28 -11.34 6.41 -1.79
C LEU A 28 -12.16 5.22 -1.28
N LEU A 29 -11.60 4.02 -1.37
CA LEU A 29 -12.29 2.80 -0.98
C LEU A 29 -12.44 2.68 0.54
N ILE A 30 -11.47 3.16 1.32
CA ILE A 30 -11.57 3.32 2.79
C ILE A 30 -12.63 4.37 3.14
N ALA A 31 -12.64 5.51 2.46
CA ALA A 31 -13.63 6.56 2.69
C ALA A 31 -15.05 6.02 2.45
N LEU A 32 -15.25 5.27 1.36
CA LEU A 32 -16.51 4.59 1.08
C LEU A 32 -16.89 3.56 2.17
N GLY A 33 -15.96 2.69 2.57
CA GLY A 33 -16.22 1.71 3.64
C GLY A 33 -16.54 2.37 4.99
N ASN A 34 -15.91 3.50 5.30
CA ASN A 34 -16.19 4.29 6.51
C ASN A 34 -17.54 5.00 6.46
N VAL A 35 -17.98 5.47 5.28
CA VAL A 35 -19.33 6.03 5.08
C VAL A 35 -20.39 4.94 5.24
N LEU A 36 -20.17 3.76 4.67
CA LEU A 36 -21.08 2.60 4.76
C LEU A 36 -21.19 2.02 6.19
N THR A 37 -20.15 2.20 7.02
CA THR A 37 -20.13 1.76 8.43
C THR A 37 -20.45 2.86 9.43
N ASN A 38 -20.94 4.02 8.96
CA ASN A 38 -21.22 5.14 9.84
C ASN A 38 -22.54 4.93 10.60
N VAL A 39 -22.48 4.97 11.94
CA VAL A 39 -23.62 4.72 12.85
C VAL A 39 -24.77 5.70 12.60
N LYS A 40 -24.47 6.93 12.14
CA LYS A 40 -25.49 7.94 11.81
C LYS A 40 -26.24 7.62 10.52
N LEU A 41 -25.59 7.05 9.50
CA LEU A 41 -26.24 6.62 8.26
C LEU A 41 -27.01 5.30 8.43
N ALA A 42 -26.47 4.37 9.23
CA ALA A 42 -27.15 3.12 9.55
C ALA A 42 -28.44 3.33 10.37
N ALA A 43 -28.55 4.46 11.08
CA ALA A 43 -29.76 4.88 11.78
C ALA A 43 -30.82 5.52 10.84
N LEU A 44 -30.40 6.15 9.74
CA LEU A 44 -31.32 6.76 8.74
C LEU A 44 -31.79 5.78 7.66
N LEU A 45 -30.99 4.77 7.30
CA LEU A 45 -31.30 3.81 6.24
C LEU A 45 -31.30 2.36 6.78
N PRO A 46 -32.45 1.69 6.94
CA PRO A 46 -32.55 0.34 7.50
C PRO A 46 -31.87 -0.75 6.65
N PHE A 47 -31.48 -0.45 5.40
CA PHE A 47 -30.66 -1.33 4.56
C PHE A 47 -29.21 -1.50 5.06
N MET A 48 -28.64 -0.49 5.73
CA MET A 48 -27.29 -0.57 6.34
C MET A 48 -27.28 -1.28 7.70
N LYS A 49 -28.46 -1.60 8.25
CA LYS A 49 -28.60 -2.35 9.51
C LYS A 49 -28.31 -3.84 9.34
N ASN A 50 -28.10 -4.30 8.11
CA ASN A 50 -27.76 -5.68 7.82
C ASN A 50 -26.29 -5.95 8.26
N PRO A 51 -26.05 -6.83 9.25
CA PRO A 51 -24.72 -7.07 9.82
C PRO A 51 -23.68 -7.50 8.78
N ILE A 52 -24.12 -8.06 7.65
CA ILE A 52 -23.27 -8.46 6.53
C ILE A 52 -22.64 -7.25 5.83
N ILE A 53 -23.42 -6.20 5.55
CA ILE A 53 -22.95 -5.01 4.82
C ILE A 53 -22.03 -4.17 5.71
N TYR A 54 -22.38 -4.05 7.00
CA TYR A 54 -21.55 -3.39 7.99
C TYR A 54 -20.23 -4.14 8.22
N GLY A 55 -20.29 -5.47 8.37
CA GLY A 55 -19.11 -6.32 8.52
C GLY A 55 -18.21 -6.26 7.29
N PHE A 56 -18.79 -6.28 6.09
CA PHE A 56 -18.05 -6.16 4.83
C PHE A 56 -17.36 -4.80 4.70
N GLY A 57 -18.05 -3.70 4.98
CA GLY A 57 -17.45 -2.36 4.97
C GLY A 57 -16.29 -2.21 5.96
N LYS A 58 -16.43 -2.79 7.16
CA LYS A 58 -15.38 -2.78 8.19
C LYS A 58 -14.18 -3.65 7.80
N MET A 59 -14.40 -4.85 7.26
CA MET A 59 -13.33 -5.70 6.73
C MET A 59 -12.59 -5.03 5.57
N LEU A 60 -13.34 -4.39 4.66
CA LEU A 60 -12.78 -3.72 3.49
C LEU A 60 -11.89 -2.54 3.92
N SER A 61 -12.43 -1.61 4.71
CA SER A 61 -11.65 -0.48 5.23
C SER A 61 -10.46 -0.94 6.06
N GLY A 62 -10.63 -1.93 6.95
CA GLY A 62 -9.56 -2.45 7.79
C GLY A 62 -8.42 -3.10 7.00
N SER A 63 -8.75 -3.88 5.96
CA SER A 63 -7.74 -4.52 5.10
C SER A 63 -6.95 -3.48 4.32
N LEU A 64 -7.62 -2.47 3.75
CA LEU A 64 -6.97 -1.40 3.01
C LEU A 64 -6.10 -0.52 3.92
N VAL A 65 -6.54 -0.21 5.13
CA VAL A 65 -5.73 0.50 6.13
C VAL A 65 -4.49 -0.31 6.52
N SER A 66 -4.60 -1.63 6.65
CA SER A 66 -3.44 -2.51 6.92
C SER A 66 -2.39 -2.47 5.78
N ILE A 67 -2.85 -2.39 4.53
CA ILE A 67 -1.99 -2.21 3.37
C ILE A 67 -1.32 -0.82 3.41
N LEU A 68 -2.08 0.23 3.73
CA LEU A 68 -1.55 1.60 3.83
C LEU A 68 -0.59 1.80 5.01
N THR A 69 -0.75 1.07 6.11
CA THR A 69 0.19 1.12 7.25
C THR A 69 1.49 0.39 6.94
N ASN A 70 1.46 -0.61 6.05
CA ASN A 70 2.64 -1.34 5.56
C ASN A 70 3.15 -0.83 4.20
N LEU A 71 2.83 0.43 3.85
CA LEU A 71 3.20 1.05 2.58
C LEU A 71 4.69 0.94 2.27
N GLY A 72 5.55 1.02 3.30
CA GLY A 72 7.00 0.89 3.17
C GLY A 72 7.42 -0.41 2.49
N LEU A 73 6.72 -1.52 2.76
CA LEU A 73 6.97 -2.81 2.12
C LEU A 73 6.59 -2.77 0.63
N ILE A 74 5.43 -2.20 0.32
CA ILE A 74 4.92 -2.07 -1.06
C ILE A 74 5.85 -1.18 -1.89
N PHE A 75 6.34 -0.08 -1.32
CA PHE A 75 7.32 0.79 -1.96
C PHE A 75 8.66 0.08 -2.14
N CYS A 76 9.14 -0.69 -1.17
CA CYS A 76 10.40 -1.42 -1.28
C CYS A 76 10.37 -2.43 -2.44
N VAL A 77 9.29 -3.21 -2.52
CA VAL A 77 9.08 -4.18 -3.60
C VAL A 77 8.85 -3.47 -4.94
N GLY A 78 7.97 -2.48 -5.00
CA GLY A 78 7.68 -1.72 -6.21
C GLY A 78 8.91 -1.02 -6.79
N LEU A 79 9.73 -0.39 -5.94
CA LEU A 79 10.98 0.23 -6.35
C LEU A 79 12.01 -0.78 -6.83
N SER A 80 12.18 -1.91 -6.13
CA SER A 80 13.11 -2.96 -6.55
C SER A 80 12.77 -3.53 -7.93
N ILE A 81 11.48 -3.72 -8.22
CA ILE A 81 11.00 -4.21 -9.52
C ILE A 81 11.14 -3.13 -10.60
N GLY A 82 10.83 -1.87 -10.26
CA GLY A 82 10.92 -0.74 -11.18
C GLY A 82 12.35 -0.39 -11.60
N LEU A 83 13.31 -0.60 -10.71
CA LEU A 83 14.75 -0.38 -10.96
C LEU A 83 15.47 -1.62 -11.51
N ALA A 84 14.89 -2.82 -11.36
CA ALA A 84 15.51 -4.06 -11.84
C ALA A 84 15.47 -4.15 -13.37
N LYS A 85 16.67 -4.18 -13.98
CA LYS A 85 16.84 -4.38 -15.43
C LYS A 85 16.62 -5.85 -15.83
N GLU A 86 17.05 -6.78 -14.98
CA GLU A 86 16.95 -8.22 -15.20
C GLU A 86 16.41 -8.95 -13.96
N LYS A 87 15.86 -10.15 -14.14
CA LYS A 87 15.39 -11.04 -13.07
C LYS A 87 14.51 -10.32 -12.01
N LYS A 88 13.49 -9.59 -12.46
CA LYS A 88 12.59 -8.77 -11.62
C LYS A 88 12.06 -9.50 -10.37
N SER A 89 11.73 -10.78 -10.50
CA SER A 89 11.26 -11.60 -9.37
C SER A 89 12.35 -11.83 -8.29
N HIS A 90 13.61 -11.96 -8.68
CA HIS A 90 14.71 -12.12 -7.72
C HIS A 90 14.98 -10.81 -6.97
N ALA A 91 14.94 -9.67 -7.68
CA ALA A 91 15.07 -8.36 -7.07
C ALA A 91 13.94 -8.07 -6.07
N ALA A 92 12.71 -8.45 -6.41
CA ALA A 92 11.57 -8.37 -5.50
C ALA A 92 11.78 -9.22 -4.24
N PHE A 93 12.25 -10.47 -4.40
CA PHE A 93 12.46 -11.37 -3.28
C PHE A 93 13.55 -10.88 -2.33
N THR A 94 14.69 -10.40 -2.86
CA THR A 94 15.76 -9.83 -2.02
C THR A 94 15.34 -8.54 -1.35
N ALA A 95 14.48 -7.73 -1.97
CA ALA A 95 13.92 -6.53 -1.37
C ALA A 95 13.01 -6.86 -0.18
N ILE A 96 12.15 -7.88 -0.28
CA ILE A 96 11.31 -8.33 0.84
C ILE A 96 12.18 -8.80 2.01
N LEU A 97 13.21 -9.61 1.74
CA LEU A 97 14.14 -10.08 2.78
C LEU A 97 14.88 -8.92 3.44
N SER A 98 15.34 -7.95 2.65
CA SER A 98 16.03 -6.76 3.14
C SER A 98 15.11 -5.89 4.00
N TYR A 99 13.86 -5.70 3.59
CA TYR A 99 12.86 -4.97 4.36
C TYR A 99 12.53 -5.68 5.69
N ALA A 100 12.37 -7.00 5.67
CA ALA A 100 12.12 -7.79 6.88
C ALA A 100 13.28 -7.66 7.89
N ARG A 101 14.53 -7.71 7.41
CA ARG A 101 15.71 -7.47 8.27
C ARG A 101 15.72 -6.06 8.83
N TYR A 102 15.42 -5.07 8.01
CA TYR A 102 15.36 -3.67 8.44
C TYR A 102 14.32 -3.44 9.55
N VAL A 103 13.11 -3.97 9.39
CA VAL A 103 12.05 -3.87 10.41
C VAL A 103 12.47 -4.55 11.70
N LYS A 104 13.09 -5.74 11.63
CA LYS A 104 13.58 -6.45 12.83
C LYS A 104 14.70 -5.67 13.52
N SER A 105 15.62 -5.08 12.76
CA SER A 105 16.72 -4.26 13.29
C SER A 105 16.19 -3.02 14.03
N ARG A 106 15.13 -2.38 13.55
CA ARG A 106 14.51 -1.25 14.24
C ARG A 106 13.87 -1.63 15.58
N PHE A 107 13.53 -2.90 15.77
CA PHE A 107 12.95 -3.42 17.02
C PHE A 107 13.98 -3.87 18.05
N THR A 108 15.23 -4.13 17.65
CA THR A 108 16.31 -4.61 18.55
C THR A 108 17.10 -3.46 19.19
N THR A 109 16.94 -2.23 18.72
CA THR A 109 17.62 -1.04 19.27
C THR A 109 16.78 -0.29 20.33
N LEU A 110 15.70 -0.90 20.83
CA LEU A 110 14.88 -0.43 21.96
C LEU A 110 14.96 -1.47 23.08
#